data_AF-A0AAP0P6I9-F1
#
_entry.id   AF-A0AAP0P6I9-F1
#
_cell.length_a   1.000
_cell.length_b   1.000
_cell.length_c   1.000
_cell.angle_alpha   90.00
_cell.angle_beta   90.00
_cell.angle_gamma   90.00
#
_symmetry.space_group_name_H-M   'P 1'
#
loop_
_entity.id
_entity.type
_entity.pdbx_description
1 polymer ?
#
loop_
_entity_poly.entity_id
_entity_poly.type
_entity_poly.pdbx_seq_one_letter_code
_entity_poly.pdbx_strand_id
1 'polypeptide(L)'
;MLYGSECWAVKQQQLHKMNVAEMRMLRWMCGKTRKDRIRNIEIQRQAGVSPIDTKIREERLRWFGHLQRRPTNAPTRKLDSIETVEIR
;
A
#
# COMPACT_ATOMS: atom_id res chain seq x y z
N MET A 1 -10.59 -1.81 0.57
CA MET A 1 -9.68 -1.66 1.73
C MET A 1 -8.64 -0.56 1.51
N LEU A 2 -8.04 -0.44 0.32
CA LEU A 2 -6.93 0.51 0.06
C LEU A 2 -7.37 1.92 -0.41
N TYR A 3 -8.66 2.22 -0.43
CA TYR A 3 -9.13 3.54 -0.86
C TYR A 3 -8.52 4.64 0.02
N GLY A 4 -7.87 5.62 -0.61
CA GLY A 4 -7.19 6.71 0.07
C GLY A 4 -5.81 6.39 0.65
N SER A 5 -5.26 5.18 0.41
CA SER A 5 -3.94 4.79 0.94
C SER A 5 -2.78 5.66 0.40
N GLU A 6 -3.03 6.34 -0.72
CA GLU A 6 -2.16 7.33 -1.38
C GLU A 6 -1.74 8.48 -0.45
N CYS A 7 -2.60 8.89 0.49
CA CYS A 7 -2.40 10.08 1.33
C CYS A 7 -2.23 9.75 2.82
N TRP A 8 -2.20 8.47 3.21
CA TRP A 8 -2.11 8.09 4.63
C TRP A 8 -0.67 8.17 5.14
N ALA A 9 -0.47 8.72 6.34
CA ALA A 9 0.76 8.56 7.11
C ALA A 9 0.81 7.18 7.80
N VAL A 10 0.94 6.11 7.00
CA VAL A 10 0.88 4.72 7.51
C VAL A 10 2.12 4.37 8.32
N LYS A 11 1.92 3.95 9.57
CA LYS A 11 2.97 3.39 10.44
C LYS A 11 3.16 1.89 10.19
N GLN A 12 4.34 1.35 10.50
CA GLN A 12 4.64 -0.08 10.36
C GLN A 12 3.64 -1.00 11.08
N GLN A 13 3.12 -0.58 12.24
CA GLN A 13 2.11 -1.32 12.97
C GLN A 13 0.78 -1.45 12.20
N GLN A 14 0.40 -0.41 11.45
CA GLN A 14 -0.80 -0.43 10.61
C GLN A 14 -0.60 -1.35 9.40
N LEU A 15 0.57 -1.27 8.74
CA LEU A 15 0.93 -2.22 7.66
C LEU A 15 0.92 -3.66 8.15
N HIS A 16 1.40 -3.94 9.36
CA HIS A 16 1.36 -5.28 9.92
C HIS A 16 -0.08 -5.78 10.11
N LYS A 17 -0.96 -4.95 10.66
CA LYS A 17 -2.39 -5.29 10.82
C LYS A 17 -3.06 -5.56 9.46
N MET A 18 -2.74 -4.75 8.44
CA MET A 18 -3.24 -4.93 7.08
C MET A 18 -2.74 -6.24 6.46
N ASN A 19 -1.46 -6.59 6.62
CA ASN A 19 -0.89 -7.87 6.18
C ASN A 19 -1.58 -9.07 6.85
N VAL A 20 -1.84 -8.99 8.16
CA VAL A 20 -2.56 -10.05 8.89
C VAL A 20 -3.99 -10.21 8.36
N ALA A 21 -4.69 -9.10 8.11
CA ALA A 21 -6.04 -9.11 7.54
C ALA A 21 -6.05 -9.71 6.13
N GLU A 22 -5.15 -9.26 5.25
CA GLU A 22 -4.99 -9.80 3.88
C GLU A 22 -4.74 -11.31 3.93
N MET A 23 -3.75 -11.75 4.70
CA MET A 23 -3.40 -13.17 4.76
C MET A 23 -4.51 -14.04 5.35
N ARG A 24 -5.31 -13.52 6.29
CA ARG A 24 -6.48 -14.21 6.81
C ARG A 24 -7.53 -14.40 5.71
N MET A 25 -7.80 -13.35 4.92
CA MET A 25 -8.76 -13.41 3.81
C MET A 25 -8.27 -14.35 2.70
N LEU A 26 -7.00 -14.25 2.28
CA LEU A 26 -6.43 -15.11 1.24
C LEU A 26 -6.46 -16.59 1.64
N ARG A 27 -6.09 -16.89 2.89
CA ARG A 27 -6.17 -18.26 3.43
C ARG A 27 -7.59 -18.79 3.39
N TRP A 28 -8.57 -18.00 3.82
CA TRP A 28 -9.97 -18.39 3.78
C TRP A 28 -10.47 -18.67 2.35
N MET A 29 -10.17 -17.78 1.40
CA MET A 29 -10.56 -17.96 -0.01
C MET A 29 -9.89 -19.17 -0.65
N CYS A 30 -8.65 -19.48 -0.29
CA CYS A 30 -7.91 -20.63 -0.80
C CYS A 30 -8.20 -21.94 -0.03
N GLY A 31 -9.10 -21.92 0.96
CA GLY A 31 -9.39 -23.07 1.82
C GLY A 31 -8.19 -23.54 2.65
N LYS A 32 -7.22 -22.65 2.93
CA LYS A 32 -6.00 -22.97 3.68
C LYS A 32 -6.12 -22.55 5.14
N THR A 33 -5.54 -23.36 6.01
CA THR A 33 -5.47 -23.08 7.45
C THR A 33 -4.04 -22.80 7.88
N ARG A 34 -3.84 -22.44 9.15
CA ARG A 34 -2.49 -22.34 9.74
C ARG A 34 -1.82 -23.72 9.92
N LYS A 35 -2.60 -24.81 9.99
CA LYS A 35 -2.07 -26.18 10.17
C LYS A 35 -1.34 -26.68 8.93
N ASP A 36 -1.67 -26.15 7.76
CA ASP A 36 -1.05 -26.53 6.48
C ASP A 36 0.40 -26.06 6.38
N ARG A 37 0.84 -25.16 7.27
CA ARG A 37 2.23 -24.61 7.32
C ARG A 37 2.74 -24.03 5.99
N ILE A 38 1.83 -23.67 5.08
CA ILE A 38 2.14 -23.03 3.80
C ILE A 38 2.62 -21.60 4.08
N ARG A 39 3.73 -21.21 3.45
CA ARG A 39 4.28 -19.84 3.55
C ARG A 39 3.33 -18.82 2.93
N ASN A 40 3.31 -17.61 3.48
CA ASN A 40 2.42 -16.54 3.00
C ASN A 40 2.68 -16.19 1.52
N ILE A 41 3.95 -16.19 1.09
CA ILE A 41 4.35 -15.93 -0.30
C ILE A 41 3.72 -16.92 -1.29
N GLU A 42 3.55 -18.18 -0.89
CA GLU A 42 2.99 -19.21 -1.77
C GLU A 42 1.48 -19.04 -1.91
N ILE A 43 0.80 -18.63 -0.83
CA ILE A 43 -0.63 -18.30 -0.87
C ILE A 43 -0.89 -17.07 -1.75
N GLN A 44 -0.04 -16.04 -1.64
CA GLN A 44 -0.11 -14.85 -2.49
C GLN A 44 0.12 -15.21 -3.96
N ARG A 45 1.13 -16.04 -4.25
CA ARG A 45 1.41 -16.56 -5.60
C ARG A 45 0.24 -17.36 -6.15
N GLN A 46 -0.32 -18.29 -5.39
CA GLN A 46 -1.46 -19.10 -5.79
C GLN A 46 -2.70 -18.25 -6.08
N ALA A 47 -2.93 -17.21 -5.27
CA ALA A 47 -4.02 -16.26 -5.48
C ALA A 47 -3.73 -15.23 -6.59
N GLY A 48 -2.52 -15.17 -7.14
CA GLY A 48 -2.12 -14.20 -8.15
C GLY A 48 -2.11 -12.75 -7.65
N VAL A 49 -1.87 -12.54 -6.35
CA VAL A 49 -1.90 -11.21 -5.73
C VAL A 49 -0.52 -10.78 -5.24
N SER A 50 -0.17 -9.51 -5.50
CA SER A 50 0.97 -8.87 -4.85
C SER A 50 0.66 -8.55 -3.38
N PRO A 51 1.67 -8.62 -2.49
CA PRO A 51 1.55 -8.21 -1.08
C PRO A 51 0.94 -6.81 -0.90
N ILE A 52 0.13 -6.62 0.14
CA ILE A 52 -0.55 -5.34 0.38
C ILE A 52 0.38 -4.15 0.59
N ASP A 53 1.56 -4.36 1.17
CA ASP A 53 2.59 -3.33 1.36
C ASP A 53 3.13 -2.82 0.01
N THR A 54 3.35 -3.74 -0.94
CA THR A 54 3.77 -3.37 -2.31
C THR A 54 2.69 -2.55 -3.02
N LYS A 55 1.42 -2.95 -2.90
CA LYS A 55 0.29 -2.21 -3.48
C LYS A 55 0.16 -0.78 -2.92
N ILE A 56 0.26 -0.63 -1.59
CA ILE A 56 0.22 0.70 -0.96
C ILE A 56 1.37 1.57 -1.46
N ARG A 57 2.58 1.00 -1.59
CA ARG A 57 3.74 1.72 -2.12
C ARG A 57 3.52 2.15 -3.58
N GLU A 58 2.97 1.27 -4.41
CA GLU A 58 2.64 1.59 -5.81
C GLU A 58 1.59 2.69 -5.93
N GLU A 59 0.50 2.63 -5.15
CA GLU A 59 -0.54 3.66 -5.14
C GLU A 59 0.02 5.03 -4.76
N ARG A 60 0.86 5.10 -3.72
CA ARG A 60 1.55 6.35 -3.32
C ARG A 60 2.46 6.88 -4.41
N LEU A 61 3.22 6.03 -5.10
CA LEU A 61 4.09 6.45 -6.20
C LEU A 61 3.28 6.93 -7.41
N ARG A 62 2.14 6.30 -7.70
CA ARG A 62 1.21 6.76 -8.74
C ARG A 62 0.65 8.13 -8.41
N TRP A 63 0.24 8.36 -7.16
CA TRP A 63 -0.22 9.65 -6.67
C TRP A 63 0.87 10.73 -6.77
N PHE A 64 2.09 10.42 -6.29
CA PHE A 64 3.22 11.33 -6.41
C PHE A 64 3.53 11.67 -7.87
N GLY A 65 3.55 10.68 -8.76
CA GLY A 65 3.72 10.91 -10.20
C GLY A 65 2.59 11.76 -10.80
N HIS A 66 1.36 11.62 -10.31
CA HIS A 66 0.25 12.50 -10.67
C HIS A 66 0.46 13.94 -10.21
N LEU A 67 0.92 14.15 -8.97
CA LEU A 67 1.28 15.48 -8.46
C LEU A 67 2.39 16.14 -9.30
N GLN A 68 3.44 15.38 -9.65
CA GLN A 68 4.55 15.88 -10.46
C GLN A 68 4.17 16.27 -11.89
N ARG A 69 3.12 15.66 -12.45
CA ARG A 69 2.59 16.00 -13.78
C ARG A 69 1.68 17.23 -13.78
N ARG A 70 1.15 17.66 -12.62
CA ARG A 70 0.31 18.87 -12.54
C ARG A 70 1.14 20.14 -12.74
N PRO A 71 0.58 21.23 -13.29
CA PRO A 71 1.33 22.47 -13.42
C PRO A 71 1.71 23.03 -12.04
N THR A 72 2.85 23.74 -11.95
CA THR A 72 3.38 24.30 -10.69
C THR A 72 2.46 25.31 -10.02
N ASN A 73 1.53 25.90 -10.77
CA ASN A 73 0.51 26.79 -10.22
C ASN A 73 -0.65 26.03 -9.55
N ALA A 74 -0.78 24.71 -9.72
CA ALA A 74 -1.83 23.91 -9.11
C ALA A 74 -1.68 23.92 -7.58
N PRO A 75 -2.77 24.16 -6.82
CA PRO A 75 -2.71 24.25 -5.35
C PRO A 75 -2.03 23.03 -4.70
N THR A 76 -2.32 21.83 -5.21
CA THR A 76 -1.76 20.56 -4.73
C THR A 76 -0.26 20.43 -4.97
N ARG A 77 0.30 21.06 -6.02
CA ARG A 77 1.74 21.03 -6.31
C ARG A 77 2.49 22.10 -5.51
N LYS A 78 1.85 23.22 -5.22
CA LYS A 78 2.40 24.27 -4.34
C LYS A 78 2.62 23.75 -2.91
N LEU A 79 1.65 23.01 -2.37
CA LEU A 79 1.77 22.41 -1.04
C LEU A 79 2.94 21.43 -0.94
N ASP A 80 3.09 20.54 -1.94
CA ASP A 80 4.22 19.59 -2.02
C ASP A 80 5.59 20.31 -2.06
N SER A 81 5.68 21.41 -2.82
CA SER A 81 6.90 22.22 -2.87
C SER A 81 7.22 22.96 -1.57
N ILE A 82 6.23 23.22 -0.71
CA ILE A 82 6.43 23.85 0.60
C ILE A 82 6.93 22.81 1.61
N GLU A 83 6.30 21.63 1.66
CA GLU A 83 6.73 20.53 2.55
C GLU A 83 8.14 20.03 2.22
N THR A 84 8.54 20.01 0.94
CA THR A 84 9.87 19.54 0.54
C THR A 84 11.01 20.48 1.00
N VAL A 85 10.72 21.76 1.23
CA VAL A 85 11.71 22.76 1.68
C VAL A 85 11.94 22.70 3.19
N GLU A 86 10.95 22.25 3.97
CA GLU A 86 11.07 22.13 5.43
C GLU A 86 11.74 20.82 5.91
N ILE A 87 11.86 19.82 5.03
CA ILE A 87 12.45 18.50 5.36
C ILE A 87 13.95 18.41 4.94
N ARG A 88 14.52 19.47 4.35
CA ARG A 88 15.96 19.61 4.07
C ARG A 88 16.64 20.51 5.10
#